data_AF-A0A269PRM9-F1
#
_entry.id   AF-A0A269PRM9-F1
#
_cell.length_a   1.000
_cell.length_b   1.000
_cell.length_c   1.000
_cell.angle_alpha   90.00
_cell.angle_beta   90.00
_cell.angle_gamma   90.00
#
_symmetry.space_group_name_H-M   'P 1'
#
loop_
_entity.id
_entity.type
_entity.pdbx_description
1 polymer ?
#
loop_
_entity_poly.entity_id
_entity_poly.type
_entity_poly.pdbx_seq_one_letter_code
_entity_poly.pdbx_strand_id
1 'polypeptide(L)'
;QLTTATGSNCPQGCNYSWSISGGASGSCASGSVSVGGSASPSCSISGSVSDSSTMSGNVSIIVTNSVSSAYSDQDSESYSWQNTTPDNPFKNVVAGCYIDTHEFDRARHGGCLQTISKDTSAHWSVGDHLGREHFSFSNSVDWNVSSWSGDCNSSGSNWNVSVPHVGEHNFICSVTVEHIPTGKVRSFSVSAKIFNNK
;
A
#
# COMPACT_ATOMS: atom_id res chain seq x y z
N GLN A 1 19.15 -9.01 6.83
CA GLN A 1 20.18 -9.00 7.91
C GLN A 1 20.81 -10.39 7.99
N LEU A 2 22.10 -10.49 8.31
CA LEU A 2 22.80 -11.75 8.51
C LEU A 2 23.08 -11.93 10.00
N THR A 3 22.63 -13.04 10.57
CA THR A 3 22.92 -13.45 11.95
C THR A 3 23.88 -14.64 11.93
N THR A 4 24.90 -14.62 12.77
CA THR A 4 25.90 -15.70 12.89
C THR A 4 25.92 -16.22 14.31
N ALA A 5 26.02 -17.54 14.47
CA ALA A 5 26.22 -18.16 15.77
C ALA A 5 27.46 -19.05 15.74
N THR A 6 28.04 -19.36 16.91
CA THR A 6 29.16 -20.32 17.01
C THR A 6 28.81 -21.41 18.01
N GLY A 7 28.69 -22.65 17.53
CA GLY A 7 28.62 -23.83 18.38
C GLY A 7 30.02 -24.38 18.59
N SER A 8 30.49 -24.47 19.84
CA SER A 8 31.80 -25.02 20.17
C SER A 8 31.69 -26.18 21.16
N ASN A 9 32.61 -27.14 21.06
CA ASN A 9 32.70 -28.29 21.95
C ASN A 9 31.39 -29.09 22.01
N CYS A 10 31.07 -29.81 20.92
CA CYS A 10 30.02 -30.82 20.91
C CYS A 10 30.59 -32.21 21.24
N PRO A 11 30.85 -32.57 22.52
CA PRO A 11 31.58 -33.79 22.89
C PRO A 11 30.87 -35.08 22.48
N GLN A 12 29.56 -35.03 22.21
CA GLN A 12 28.77 -36.17 21.72
C GLN A 12 28.10 -35.84 20.37
N GLY A 13 28.53 -34.78 19.69
CA GLY A 13 27.82 -34.21 18.53
C GLY A 13 26.55 -33.47 18.94
N CYS A 14 26.14 -32.51 18.11
CA CYS A 14 24.94 -31.70 18.35
C CYS A 14 24.17 -31.49 17.05
N ASN A 15 22.86 -31.32 17.15
CA ASN A 15 22.02 -30.77 16.10
C ASN A 15 21.74 -29.31 16.40
N TYR A 16 21.55 -28.49 15.38
CA TYR A 16 21.14 -27.10 15.55
C TYR A 16 20.00 -26.75 14.61
N SER A 17 19.12 -25.89 15.08
CA SER A 17 17.94 -25.41 14.36
C SER A 17 17.72 -23.91 14.63
N TRP A 18 16.92 -23.27 13.79
CA TRP A 18 16.66 -21.83 13.89
C TRP A 18 15.19 -21.57 14.19
N SER A 19 14.94 -20.53 14.99
CA SER A 19 13.61 -19.99 15.26
C SER A 19 13.62 -18.49 14.97
N ILE A 20 12.65 -18.01 14.19
CA ILE A 20 12.52 -16.60 13.79
C ILE A 20 11.16 -16.11 14.29
N SER A 21 11.14 -14.98 14.98
CA SER A 21 9.93 -14.33 15.50
C SER A 21 9.86 -12.88 15.03
N GLY A 22 8.70 -12.24 15.14
CA GLY A 22 8.54 -10.80 14.85
C GLY A 22 8.29 -10.43 13.39
N GLY A 23 7.71 -11.34 12.60
CA GLY A 23 7.27 -11.06 11.22
C GLY A 23 8.35 -11.15 10.14
N ALA A 24 9.61 -11.34 10.52
CA ALA A 24 10.65 -11.71 9.56
C ALA A 24 10.52 -13.18 9.15
N SER A 25 11.07 -13.48 7.98
CA SER A 25 11.22 -14.82 7.43
C SER A 25 12.67 -15.01 6.98
N GLY A 26 13.13 -16.26 6.95
CA GLY A 26 14.51 -16.56 6.58
C GLY A 26 14.68 -18.00 6.11
N SER A 27 15.70 -18.24 5.30
CA SER A 27 16.11 -19.58 4.85
C SER A 27 17.36 -20.01 5.61
N CYS A 28 17.19 -20.37 6.87
CA CYS A 28 18.30 -20.65 7.77
C CYS A 28 18.55 -22.15 7.83
N ALA A 29 19.70 -22.56 7.32
CA ALA A 29 20.06 -23.98 7.25
C ALA A 29 20.20 -24.54 8.66
N SER A 30 19.44 -25.59 8.95
CA SER A 30 19.60 -26.41 10.14
C SER A 30 20.54 -27.57 9.82
N GLY A 31 21.25 -28.09 10.82
CA GLY A 31 22.26 -29.11 10.56
C GLY A 31 22.76 -29.81 11.82
N SER A 32 23.87 -30.52 11.65
CA SER A 32 24.53 -31.24 12.74
C SER A 32 26.03 -30.94 12.77
N VAL A 33 26.61 -31.08 13.95
CA VAL A 33 28.02 -30.95 14.25
C VAL A 33 28.49 -32.30 14.78
N SER A 34 29.56 -32.83 14.21
CA SER A 34 30.14 -34.11 14.62
C SER A 34 30.72 -34.05 16.04
N VAL A 35 30.96 -35.23 16.62
CA VAL A 35 31.62 -35.42 17.92
C VAL A 35 32.94 -34.64 17.98
N GLY A 36 33.10 -33.82 19.02
CA GLY A 36 34.27 -32.95 19.24
C GLY A 36 34.37 -31.76 18.28
N GLY A 37 33.42 -31.60 17.36
CA GLY A 37 33.43 -30.55 16.34
C GLY A 37 32.86 -29.21 16.82
N SER A 38 33.01 -28.22 15.94
CA SER A 38 32.47 -26.86 16.06
C SER A 38 31.90 -26.42 14.72
N ALA A 39 30.91 -25.53 14.73
CA ALA A 39 30.34 -24.94 13.52
C ALA A 39 29.94 -23.48 13.73
N SER A 40 29.99 -22.69 12.66
CA SER A 40 29.56 -21.28 12.67
C SER A 40 28.42 -21.07 11.67
N PRO A 41 27.20 -21.56 11.95
CA PRO A 41 26.09 -21.42 11.04
C PRO A 41 25.63 -19.96 10.96
N SER A 42 25.07 -19.58 9.81
CA SER A 42 24.53 -18.25 9.56
C SER A 42 23.10 -18.31 9.04
N CYS A 43 22.33 -17.27 9.37
CA CYS A 43 20.91 -17.17 9.10
C CYS A 43 20.64 -15.80 8.48
N SER A 44 20.19 -15.80 7.23
CA SER A 44 19.76 -14.59 6.53
C SER A 44 18.26 -14.41 6.67
N ILE A 45 17.84 -13.26 7.18
CA ILE A 45 16.44 -12.91 7.37
C ILE A 45 16.04 -11.66 6.56
N SER A 46 14.78 -11.64 6.15
CA SER A 46 14.10 -10.56 5.43
C SER A 46 12.66 -10.42 5.90
N GLY A 47 12.09 -9.22 5.75
CA GLY A 47 10.68 -8.95 6.03
C GLY A 47 10.24 -7.65 5.37
N SER A 48 8.93 -7.42 5.34
CA SER A 48 8.32 -6.22 4.79
C SER A 48 7.74 -5.38 5.92
N VAL A 49 8.17 -4.13 6.02
CA VAL A 49 7.71 -3.20 7.05
C VAL A 49 6.79 -2.16 6.40
N SER A 50 5.55 -2.07 6.87
CA SER A 50 4.58 -1.09 6.41
C SER A 50 5.10 0.35 6.57
N ASP A 51 4.60 1.27 5.76
CA ASP A 51 4.98 2.68 5.82
C ASP A 51 4.79 3.24 7.25
N SER A 52 5.69 4.12 7.66
CA SER A 52 5.73 4.75 8.98
C SER A 52 5.67 3.77 10.16
N SER A 53 6.08 2.52 9.97
CA SER A 53 5.99 1.46 10.98
C SER A 53 7.35 0.87 11.32
N THR A 54 7.40 0.15 12.44
CA THR A 54 8.57 -0.60 12.89
C THR A 54 8.21 -2.07 13.05
N MET A 55 9.09 -2.96 12.60
CA MET A 55 9.02 -4.39 12.82
C MET A 55 10.23 -4.83 13.64
N SER A 56 10.02 -5.59 14.70
CA SER A 56 11.08 -6.09 15.56
C SER A 56 10.82 -7.53 15.96
N GLY A 57 11.88 -8.28 16.19
CA GLY A 57 11.82 -9.69 16.56
C GLY A 57 13.18 -10.24 16.94
N ASN A 58 13.24 -11.56 17.05
CA ASN A 58 14.45 -12.28 17.40
C ASN A 58 14.70 -13.43 16.42
N VAL A 59 15.97 -13.67 16.13
CA VAL A 59 16.48 -14.88 15.49
C VAL A 59 17.21 -15.67 16.56
N SER A 60 16.72 -16.87 16.87
CA SER A 60 17.35 -17.78 17.81
C SER A 60 17.94 -18.99 17.10
N ILE A 61 19.12 -19.40 17.53
CA ILE A 61 19.66 -20.72 17.24
C ILE A 61 19.47 -21.59 18.47
N ILE A 62 18.96 -22.80 18.27
CA ILE A 62 18.78 -23.80 19.31
C ILE A 62 19.70 -24.95 18.97
N VAL A 63 20.66 -25.24 19.85
CA VAL A 63 21.59 -26.35 19.74
C VAL A 63 21.16 -27.44 20.72
N THR A 64 21.12 -28.68 20.28
CA THR A 64 20.67 -29.83 21.07
C THR A 64 21.67 -30.96 20.93
N ASN A 65 22.06 -31.58 22.03
CA ASN A 65 22.97 -32.73 22.01
C ASN A 65 22.35 -33.88 21.19
N SER A 66 23.16 -34.54 20.38
CA SER A 66 22.67 -35.54 19.42
C SER A 66 22.21 -36.85 20.06
N VAL A 67 22.66 -37.15 21.28
CA VAL A 67 22.37 -38.38 22.03
C VAL A 67 21.23 -38.19 23.03
N SER A 68 21.08 -36.99 23.58
CA SER A 68 20.02 -36.68 24.54
C SER A 68 19.52 -35.24 24.38
N SER A 69 18.25 -35.11 24.01
CA SER A 69 17.58 -33.80 23.88
C SER A 69 17.37 -33.07 25.20
N ALA A 70 17.65 -33.71 26.34
CA ALA A 70 17.63 -33.06 27.65
C ALA A 70 18.77 -32.03 27.81
N TYR A 71 19.79 -32.09 26.96
CA TYR A 71 20.88 -31.12 26.92
C TYR A 71 20.74 -30.24 25.67
N SER A 72 20.29 -29.01 25.87
CA SER A 72 20.17 -28.01 24.83
C SER A 72 20.70 -26.67 25.33
N ASP A 73 21.17 -25.88 24.39
CA ASP A 73 21.53 -24.49 24.60
C ASP A 73 20.90 -23.63 23.51
N GLN A 74 20.71 -22.35 23.79
CA GLN A 74 20.08 -21.42 22.86
C GLN A 74 20.80 -20.07 22.93
N ASP A 75 21.00 -19.49 21.75
CA ASP A 75 21.45 -18.11 21.62
C ASP A 75 20.48 -17.33 20.73
N SER A 76 20.39 -16.01 20.92
CA SER A 76 19.42 -15.18 20.21
C SER A 76 19.96 -13.79 19.93
N GLU A 77 19.70 -13.32 18.71
CA GLU A 77 19.98 -11.96 18.26
C GLU A 77 18.68 -11.24 17.91
N SER A 78 18.56 -10.01 18.41
CA SER A 78 17.40 -9.16 18.13
C SER A 78 17.58 -8.36 16.83
N TYR A 79 16.47 -8.07 16.17
CA TYR A 79 16.47 -7.17 15.02
C TYR A 79 15.34 -6.13 15.15
N SER A 80 15.55 -4.98 14.51
CA SER A 80 14.54 -3.93 14.38
C SER A 80 14.72 -3.23 13.04
N TRP A 81 13.66 -3.24 12.22
CA TRP A 81 13.61 -2.56 10.94
C TRP A 81 12.51 -1.51 10.97
N GLN A 82 12.85 -0.30 10.58
CA GLN A 82 11.92 0.82 10.50
C GLN A 82 11.77 1.25 9.04
N ASN A 83 10.52 1.40 8.60
CA ASN A 83 10.23 2.05 7.33
C ASN A 83 9.87 3.52 7.61
N THR A 84 10.78 4.42 7.23
CA THR A 84 10.61 5.87 7.40
C THR A 84 9.83 6.53 6.27
N THR A 85 9.37 5.76 5.28
CA THR A 85 8.45 6.24 4.25
C THR A 85 7.18 6.73 4.95
N PRO A 86 6.77 7.99 4.75
CA PRO A 86 5.56 8.50 5.36
C PRO A 86 4.35 7.69 4.90
N ASP A 87 3.49 7.29 5.83
CA ASP A 87 2.21 6.70 5.48
C ASP A 87 1.40 7.69 4.64
N ASN A 88 1.04 7.30 3.42
CA ASN A 88 0.24 8.09 2.50
C ASN A 88 -0.99 7.29 2.05
N PRO A 89 -2.13 7.43 2.75
CA PRO A 89 -3.35 6.74 2.35
C PRO A 89 -3.84 7.17 0.96
N PHE A 90 -3.49 8.38 0.52
CA PHE A 90 -3.89 8.92 -0.77
C PHE A 90 -3.01 8.47 -1.95
N LYS A 91 -2.11 7.49 -1.78
CA LYS A 91 -1.17 7.07 -2.84
C LYS A 91 -1.87 6.57 -4.12
N ASN A 92 -3.03 5.93 -3.96
CA ASN A 92 -3.83 5.39 -5.07
C ASN A 92 -5.09 6.21 -5.34
N VAL A 93 -5.37 7.24 -4.53
CA VAL A 93 -6.57 8.05 -4.71
C VAL A 93 -6.37 9.02 -5.86
N VAL A 94 -7.26 8.93 -6.84
CA VAL A 94 -7.28 9.72 -8.06
C VAL A 94 -8.62 10.41 -8.21
N ALA A 95 -8.60 11.66 -8.64
CA ALA A 95 -9.77 12.38 -9.11
C ALA A 95 -9.68 12.61 -10.62
N GLY A 96 -10.83 12.73 -11.26
CA GLY A 96 -10.90 12.98 -12.70
C GLY A 96 -12.32 13.22 -13.19
N CYS A 97 -12.46 13.32 -14.50
CA CYS A 97 -13.76 13.53 -15.13
C CYS A 97 -13.94 12.77 -16.44
N TYR A 98 -15.20 12.67 -16.87
CA TYR A 98 -15.62 12.12 -18.15
C TYR A 98 -16.82 12.90 -18.69
N ILE A 99 -17.14 12.67 -19.97
CA ILE A 99 -18.26 13.31 -20.64
C ILE A 99 -19.23 12.21 -21.05
N ASP A 100 -20.48 12.26 -20.58
CA ASP A 100 -21.50 11.22 -20.75
C ASP A 100 -21.98 11.08 -22.20
N THR A 101 -21.08 10.54 -23.02
CA THR A 101 -21.24 10.25 -24.43
C THR A 101 -20.67 8.87 -24.67
N HIS A 102 -21.19 8.14 -25.66
CA HIS A 102 -20.69 6.80 -26.00
C HIS A 102 -19.17 6.74 -26.29
N GLU A 103 -18.53 7.86 -26.64
CA GLU A 103 -17.11 7.93 -26.97
C GLU A 103 -16.21 8.35 -25.78
N PHE A 104 -16.78 9.02 -24.77
CA PHE A 104 -16.04 9.64 -23.68
C PHE A 104 -16.62 9.34 -22.29
N ASP A 105 -17.40 8.28 -22.16
CA ASP A 105 -18.12 7.84 -20.94
C ASP A 105 -17.22 7.33 -19.81
N ARG A 106 -15.89 7.34 -19.96
CA ARG A 106 -14.97 6.77 -18.97
C ARG A 106 -14.03 7.81 -18.36
N ALA A 107 -14.04 7.89 -17.02
CA ALA A 107 -13.24 8.82 -16.23
C ALA A 107 -11.75 8.73 -16.53
N ARG A 108 -11.16 9.88 -16.79
CA ARG A 108 -9.71 10.06 -16.97
C ARG A 108 -9.16 10.86 -15.81
N HIS A 109 -7.98 10.45 -15.34
CA HIS A 109 -7.30 11.14 -14.25
C HIS A 109 -7.01 12.60 -14.62
N GLY A 110 -7.19 13.50 -13.64
CA GLY A 110 -6.81 14.90 -13.74
C GLY A 110 -7.89 15.76 -14.37
N GLY A 111 -8.25 15.52 -15.63
CA GLY A 111 -9.22 16.36 -16.33
C GLY A 111 -9.69 15.80 -17.65
N CYS A 112 -10.67 16.47 -18.26
CA CYS A 112 -11.30 16.07 -19.50
C CYS A 112 -11.35 17.26 -20.46
N LEU A 113 -10.65 17.12 -21.58
CA LEU A 113 -10.66 18.08 -22.69
C LEU A 113 -11.36 17.41 -23.87
N GLN A 114 -12.52 17.91 -24.28
CA GLN A 114 -13.29 17.30 -25.35
C GLN A 114 -14.00 18.29 -26.27
N THR A 115 -14.22 17.89 -27.51
CA THR A 115 -15.16 18.53 -28.43
C THR A 115 -16.38 17.64 -28.60
N ILE A 116 -17.56 18.20 -28.40
CA ILE A 116 -18.84 17.50 -28.46
C ILE A 116 -19.75 18.14 -29.50
N SER A 117 -20.66 17.34 -30.06
CA SER A 117 -21.65 17.77 -31.05
C SER A 117 -23.09 17.49 -30.61
N LYS A 118 -23.27 17.13 -29.34
CA LYS A 118 -24.56 16.79 -28.72
C LYS A 118 -24.59 17.32 -27.29
N ASP A 119 -25.78 17.69 -26.83
CA ASP A 119 -26.01 18.07 -25.45
C ASP A 119 -25.67 16.86 -24.55
N THR A 120 -24.84 17.09 -23.54
CA THR A 120 -24.28 16.05 -22.69
C THR A 120 -24.05 16.59 -21.29
N SER A 121 -23.70 15.71 -20.36
CA SER A 121 -23.18 16.10 -19.06
C SER A 121 -21.69 15.80 -18.95
N ALA A 122 -20.97 16.65 -18.23
CA ALA A 122 -19.65 16.33 -17.71
C ALA A 122 -19.81 15.81 -16.28
N HIS A 123 -19.02 14.81 -15.93
CA HIS A 123 -19.07 14.11 -14.65
C HIS A 123 -17.70 14.08 -14.01
N TRP A 124 -17.64 14.35 -12.72
CA TRP A 124 -16.44 14.33 -11.90
C TRP A 124 -16.56 13.21 -10.89
N SER A 125 -15.43 12.58 -10.59
CA SER A 125 -15.38 11.48 -9.63
C SER A 125 -14.03 11.40 -8.94
N VAL A 126 -14.01 10.79 -7.75
CA VAL A 126 -12.80 10.52 -6.98
C VAL A 126 -12.86 9.12 -6.35
N GLY A 127 -11.72 8.42 -6.34
CA GLY A 127 -11.65 7.05 -5.86
C GLY A 127 -10.26 6.43 -5.94
N ASP A 128 -10.12 5.19 -5.48
CA ASP A 128 -8.87 4.40 -5.52
C ASP A 128 -8.80 3.42 -6.71
N HIS A 129 -9.89 3.27 -7.45
CA HIS A 129 -9.96 2.48 -8.67
C HIS A 129 -10.96 3.07 -9.66
N LEU A 130 -10.83 2.68 -10.93
CA LEU A 130 -11.79 3.01 -11.98
C LEU A 130 -12.86 1.91 -12.03
N GLY A 131 -14.11 2.27 -11.70
CA GLY A 131 -15.27 1.40 -11.87
C GLY A 131 -15.67 1.28 -13.34
N ARG A 132 -16.97 1.21 -13.61
CA ARG A 132 -17.49 1.15 -14.98
C ARG A 132 -17.12 2.42 -15.77
N GLU A 133 -17.51 3.56 -15.25
CA GLU A 133 -17.40 4.87 -15.92
C GLU A 133 -16.74 5.94 -15.02
N HIS A 134 -16.70 5.74 -13.71
CA HIS A 134 -16.23 6.72 -12.72
C HIS A 134 -15.25 6.14 -11.72
N PHE A 135 -14.43 6.99 -11.09
CA PHE A 135 -13.58 6.59 -9.98
C PHE A 135 -14.42 6.29 -8.73
N SER A 136 -14.08 5.22 -8.03
CA SER A 136 -14.78 4.75 -6.83
C SER A 136 -13.79 4.27 -5.78
N PHE A 137 -14.24 4.17 -4.53
CA PHE A 137 -13.44 3.62 -3.44
C PHE A 137 -13.74 2.12 -3.26
N SER A 138 -12.69 1.31 -3.20
CA SER A 138 -12.79 -0.14 -3.00
C SER A 138 -13.34 -0.46 -1.61
N ASN A 139 -13.02 0.37 -0.62
CA ASN A 139 -13.58 0.30 0.71
C ASN A 139 -14.19 1.65 1.11
N SER A 140 -15.44 1.89 0.72
CA SER A 140 -16.09 3.20 0.94
C SER A 140 -16.23 3.60 2.42
N VAL A 141 -16.12 2.67 3.38
CA VAL A 141 -16.20 3.02 4.82
C VAL A 141 -14.93 3.67 5.37
N ASP A 142 -13.81 3.60 4.63
CA ASP A 142 -12.54 4.24 5.03
C ASP A 142 -12.44 5.69 4.53
N TRP A 143 -13.40 6.14 3.71
CA TRP A 143 -13.31 7.39 2.98
C TRP A 143 -14.53 8.28 3.22
N ASN A 144 -14.27 9.54 3.55
CA ASN A 144 -15.29 10.58 3.62
C ASN A 144 -15.03 11.62 2.53
N VAL A 145 -15.99 11.80 1.62
CA VAL A 145 -15.95 12.83 0.57
C VAL A 145 -16.82 13.99 1.02
N SER A 146 -16.18 14.97 1.64
CA SER A 146 -16.85 16.00 2.45
C SER A 146 -17.62 17.01 1.60
N SER A 147 -17.01 17.53 0.53
CA SER A 147 -17.68 18.39 -0.43
C SER A 147 -16.90 18.56 -1.72
N TRP A 148 -17.66 18.76 -2.80
CA TRP A 148 -17.20 19.40 -4.01
C TRP A 148 -17.39 20.92 -3.92
N SER A 149 -16.47 21.65 -4.52
CA SER A 149 -16.42 23.11 -4.57
C SER A 149 -15.94 23.61 -5.94
N GLY A 150 -16.01 24.92 -6.17
CA GLY A 150 -15.74 25.54 -7.47
C GLY A 150 -17.01 25.58 -8.31
N ASP A 151 -16.92 25.12 -9.55
CA ASP A 151 -18.10 24.96 -10.42
C ASP A 151 -18.96 23.76 -10.00
N CYS A 152 -18.42 22.89 -9.15
CA CYS A 152 -19.13 21.80 -8.49
C CYS A 152 -19.71 22.23 -7.14
N ASN A 153 -20.98 21.90 -6.86
CA ASN A 153 -21.64 22.18 -5.57
C ASN A 153 -22.45 20.99 -5.04
N SER A 154 -21.79 19.91 -4.63
CA SER A 154 -22.47 18.75 -4.03
C SER A 154 -21.60 18.02 -3.01
N SER A 155 -22.18 17.05 -2.31
CA SER A 155 -21.48 16.06 -1.49
C SER A 155 -21.51 14.68 -2.16
N GLY A 156 -20.57 13.80 -1.80
CA GLY A 156 -20.46 12.45 -2.35
C GLY A 156 -19.32 12.28 -3.36
N SER A 157 -19.08 11.04 -3.80
CA SER A 157 -17.92 10.68 -4.64
C SER A 157 -18.04 11.13 -6.10
N ASN A 158 -19.22 11.56 -6.54
CA ASN A 158 -19.51 11.93 -7.93
C ASN A 158 -20.29 13.24 -8.00
N TRP A 159 -20.06 14.03 -9.04
CA TRP A 159 -20.87 15.21 -9.39
C TRP A 159 -20.99 15.36 -10.90
N ASN A 160 -22.02 16.06 -11.39
CA ASN A 160 -22.20 16.32 -12.81
C ASN A 160 -22.78 17.71 -13.11
N VAL A 161 -22.42 18.23 -14.28
CA VAL A 161 -23.01 19.45 -14.86
C VAL A 161 -23.46 19.19 -16.28
N SER A 162 -24.60 19.75 -16.65
CA SER A 162 -24.99 19.80 -18.07
C SER A 162 -24.11 20.79 -18.81
N VAL A 163 -23.55 20.38 -19.95
CA VAL A 163 -22.78 21.26 -20.82
C VAL A 163 -23.77 22.05 -21.70
N PRO A 164 -23.85 23.38 -21.58
CA PRO A 164 -24.81 24.18 -22.34
C PRO A 164 -24.51 24.22 -23.86
N HIS A 165 -25.35 24.96 -24.59
CA HIS A 165 -25.31 25.30 -26.02
C HIS A 165 -23.91 25.67 -26.57
N VAL A 166 -23.80 25.87 -27.90
CA VAL A 166 -22.57 26.23 -28.64
C VAL A 166 -21.58 27.07 -27.82
N GLY A 167 -20.32 26.63 -27.77
CA GLY A 167 -19.24 27.42 -27.21
C GLY A 167 -18.20 26.62 -26.45
N GLU A 168 -17.18 27.34 -25.96
CA GLU A 168 -16.18 26.81 -25.04
C GLU A 168 -16.68 26.96 -23.59
N HIS A 169 -16.71 25.85 -22.87
CA HIS A 169 -17.08 25.78 -21.47
C HIS A 169 -15.88 25.28 -20.67
N ASN A 170 -15.52 26.01 -19.62
CA ASN A 170 -14.44 25.65 -18.69
C ASN A 170 -15.02 25.50 -17.30
N PHE A 171 -14.85 24.31 -16.72
CA PHE A 171 -15.30 23.97 -15.38
C PHE A 171 -14.11 23.55 -14.54
N ILE A 172 -14.01 24.02 -13.31
CA ILE A 172 -13.00 23.63 -12.33
C ILE A 172 -13.71 23.18 -11.06
N CYS A 173 -13.46 21.92 -10.72
CA CYS A 173 -14.08 21.26 -9.58
C CYS A 173 -13.00 20.81 -8.61
N SER A 174 -13.16 21.17 -7.35
CA SER A 174 -12.26 20.73 -6.28
C SER A 174 -13.00 19.90 -5.26
N VAL A 175 -12.48 18.71 -4.95
CA VAL A 175 -13.05 17.77 -3.98
C VAL A 175 -12.09 17.55 -2.83
N THR A 176 -12.61 17.57 -1.61
CA THR A 176 -11.86 17.23 -0.40
C THR A 176 -12.21 15.84 0.08
N VAL A 177 -11.19 15.01 0.25
CA VAL A 177 -11.31 13.62 0.69
C VAL A 177 -10.56 13.45 2.01
N GLU A 178 -11.23 12.83 2.97
CA GLU A 178 -10.67 12.43 4.25
C GLU A 178 -10.52 10.91 4.29
N HIS A 179 -9.35 10.42 4.70
CA HIS A 179 -9.14 9.02 5.04
C HIS A 179 -9.46 8.81 6.51
N ILE A 180 -10.67 8.33 6.79
CA ILE A 180 -11.28 8.24 8.13
C ILE A 180 -10.35 7.55 9.14
N PRO A 181 -9.70 6.40 8.83
CA PRO A 181 -8.83 5.72 9.80
C PRO A 181 -7.63 6.56 10.27
N THR A 182 -7.16 7.48 9.44
CA THR A 182 -5.97 8.30 9.74
C THR A 182 -6.28 9.76 10.06
N GLY A 183 -7.51 10.23 9.81
CA GLY A 183 -7.91 11.64 9.89
C GLY A 183 -7.17 12.57 8.90
N LYS A 184 -6.35 12.04 7.99
CA LYS A 184 -5.64 12.83 6.98
C LYS A 184 -6.63 13.29 5.91
N VAL A 185 -6.42 14.51 5.43
CA VAL A 185 -7.27 15.16 4.43
C VAL A 185 -6.44 15.56 3.22
N ARG A 186 -6.98 15.38 2.01
CA ARG A 186 -6.37 15.84 0.76
C ARG A 186 -7.44 16.41 -0.18
N SER A 187 -7.11 17.52 -0.82
CA SER A 187 -7.95 18.11 -1.88
C SER A 187 -7.39 17.76 -3.25
N PHE A 188 -8.30 17.50 -4.20
CA PHE A 188 -8.00 17.27 -5.60
C PHE A 188 -8.72 18.32 -6.43
N SER A 189 -8.07 18.83 -7.47
CA SER A 189 -8.67 19.77 -8.40
C SER A 189 -8.68 19.15 -9.80
N VAL A 190 -9.84 19.19 -10.45
CA VAL A 190 -10.11 18.55 -11.74
C VAL A 190 -10.76 19.56 -12.66
N SER A 191 -10.15 19.80 -13.81
CA SER A 191 -10.67 20.70 -14.83
C SER A 191 -11.35 19.94 -15.97
N ALA A 192 -12.47 20.47 -16.45
CA ALA A 192 -13.09 20.07 -17.69
C ALA A 192 -13.10 21.26 -18.65
N LYS A 193 -12.55 21.08 -19.85
CA LYS A 193 -12.63 22.04 -20.95
C LYS A 193 -13.38 21.40 -22.11
N ILE A 194 -14.54 21.95 -22.46
CA ILE A 194 -15.47 21.30 -23.37
C ILE A 194 -15.88 22.30 -24.44
N PHE A 195 -15.67 21.94 -25.70
CA PHE A 195 -16.10 22.74 -26.85
C PHE A 195 -17.34 22.10 -27.47
N ASN A 196 -18.50 22.79 -27.39
CA ASN A 196 -19.75 22.33 -27.99
C ASN A 196 -19.96 23.01 -29.35
N ASN A 197 -20.07 22.22 -30.41
CA ASN A 197 -20.17 22.71 -31.80
C ASN A 197 -21.58 22.66 -32.37
N LYS A 198 -22.55 22.25 -31.55
CA LYS A 198 -23.94 22.04 -31.96
C LYS A 198 -24.74 23.33 -31.98
#